data_AF-A0A956P2L8-F1
#
_entry.id   AF-A0A956P2L8-F1
#
_cell.length_a   1.000
_cell.length_b   1.000
_cell.length_c   1.000
_cell.angle_alpha   90.00
_cell.angle_beta   90.00
_cell.angle_gamma   90.00
#
_symmetry.space_group_name_H-M   'P 1'
#
loop_
_entity.id
_entity.type
_entity.pdbx_description
1 polymer ?
#
loop_
_entity_poly.entity_id
_entity_poly.type
_entity_poly.pdbx_seq_one_letter_code
_entity_poly.pdbx_strand_id
1 'polypeptide(L)'
;MTTAIPALLAALIHDARTADVDAAGVELAATLLARATGGEAVSVGFDGAAGRLAINGLPVPVEVPGAAQLAEALQRHGTWRLDLPAGMTPVQWQGIGTVYAAGPGIYPTPAHVEAAVVGIAPGASVRAAREG
;
A
#
# COMPACT_ATOMS: atom_id res chain seq x y z
N MET A 1 -11.95 11.42 -6.31
CA MET A 1 -11.47 10.90 -5.00
C MET A 1 -10.49 9.73 -5.15
N THR A 2 -10.65 8.85 -6.15
CA THR A 2 -9.78 7.68 -6.40
C THR A 2 -8.33 8.00 -6.82
N THR A 3 -8.02 9.21 -7.30
CA THR A 3 -6.67 9.57 -7.75
C THR A 3 -5.69 9.93 -6.64
N ALA A 4 -6.18 10.30 -5.45
CA ALA A 4 -5.32 10.71 -4.33
C ALA A 4 -4.72 9.51 -3.58
N ILE A 5 -5.46 8.41 -3.46
CA ILE A 5 -5.03 7.22 -2.70
C ILE A 5 -3.75 6.59 -3.28
N PRO A 6 -3.63 6.32 -4.59
CA PRO A 6 -2.39 5.76 -5.15
C PRO A 6 -1.20 6.69 -4.94
N ALA A 7 -1.38 8.00 -5.12
CA ALA A 7 -0.33 8.99 -4.95
C ALA A 7 0.18 9.05 -3.49
N LEU A 8 -0.74 9.07 -2.52
CA LEU A 8 -0.40 9.14 -1.09
C LEU A 8 0.24 7.85 -0.58
N LEU A 9 -0.23 6.68 -1.04
CA LEU A 9 0.43 5.40 -0.74
C LEU A 9 1.83 5.33 -1.34
N ALA A 10 2.01 5.78 -2.58
CA ALA A 10 3.31 5.81 -3.22
C ALA A 10 4.27 6.77 -2.53
N ALA A 11 3.80 7.95 -2.10
CA ALA A 11 4.57 8.91 -1.32
C ALA A 11 5.05 8.29 0.00
N LEU A 12 4.13 7.66 0.76
CA LEU A 12 4.49 6.95 1.99
C LEU A 12 5.58 5.89 1.78
N ILE A 13 5.47 5.10 0.72
CA ILE A 13 6.44 4.06 0.41
C ILE A 13 7.79 4.66 -0.05
N HIS A 14 7.75 5.77 -0.79
CA HIS A 14 8.94 6.47 -1.27
C HIS A 14 9.71 7.10 -0.11
N ASP A 15 9.04 7.89 0.70
CA ASP A 15 9.63 8.66 1.81
C ASP A 15 10.12 7.73 2.93
N ALA A 16 9.49 6.55 3.10
CA ALA A 16 9.97 5.52 4.03
C ALA A 16 11.21 4.75 3.50
N ARG A 17 11.55 4.87 2.20
CA ARG A 17 12.71 4.18 1.59
C ARG A 17 13.95 5.07 1.55
N THR A 18 13.80 6.39 1.59
CA THR A 18 14.95 7.31 1.49
C THR A 18 15.76 7.29 2.79
N ALA A 19 17.10 7.31 2.65
CA ALA A 19 18.02 7.32 3.80
C ALA A 19 17.90 8.57 4.67
N ASP A 20 17.32 9.64 4.11
CA ASP A 20 16.93 10.86 4.81
C ASP A 20 15.40 10.84 4.89
N VAL A 21 14.87 10.16 5.92
CA VAL A 21 13.42 10.07 6.13
C VAL A 21 12.94 11.45 6.54
N ASP A 22 12.23 12.14 5.64
CA ASP A 22 11.44 13.31 6.02
C ASP A 22 10.25 12.83 6.85
N ALA A 23 10.46 12.71 8.17
CA ALA A 23 9.46 12.25 9.11
C ALA A 23 8.18 13.11 9.05
N ALA A 24 8.31 14.42 8.76
CA ALA A 24 7.18 15.31 8.60
C ALA A 24 6.43 15.03 7.28
N GLY A 25 7.14 14.72 6.21
CA GLY A 25 6.57 14.26 4.93
C GLY A 25 5.77 12.97 5.09
N VAL A 26 6.34 11.97 5.78
CA VAL A 26 5.69 10.68 6.07
C VAL A 26 4.43 10.88 6.94
N GLU A 27 4.50 11.71 7.97
CA GLU A 27 3.34 12.05 8.82
C GLU A 27 2.24 12.78 8.06
N LEU A 28 2.60 13.75 7.21
CA LEU A 28 1.65 14.48 6.39
C LEU A 28 0.96 13.56 5.39
N ALA A 29 1.70 12.71 4.67
CA ALA A 29 1.15 11.77 3.71
C ALA A 29 0.17 10.78 4.37
N ALA A 30 0.53 10.24 5.53
CA ALA A 30 -0.35 9.34 6.29
C ALA A 30 -1.62 10.05 6.78
N THR A 31 -1.50 11.29 7.26
CA THR A 31 -2.64 12.10 7.70
C THR A 31 -3.58 12.41 6.54
N LEU A 32 -3.03 12.77 5.38
CA LEU A 32 -3.81 13.02 4.16
C LEU A 32 -4.48 11.74 3.66
N LEU A 33 -3.81 10.58 3.77
CA LEU A 33 -4.38 9.31 3.37
C LEU A 33 -5.57 8.92 4.25
N ALA A 34 -5.44 9.03 5.57
CA ALA A 34 -6.54 8.80 6.51
C ALA A 34 -7.75 9.70 6.23
N ARG A 35 -7.52 10.96 5.84
CA ARG A 35 -8.59 11.89 5.42
C ARG A 35 -9.18 11.52 4.06
N ALA A 36 -8.35 11.14 3.10
CA ALA A 36 -8.77 10.82 1.73
C ALA A 36 -9.63 9.55 1.67
N THR A 37 -9.37 8.58 2.54
CA THR A 37 -10.21 7.37 2.65
C THR A 37 -11.51 7.62 3.39
N GLY A 38 -11.63 8.71 4.16
CA GLY A 38 -12.84 9.04 4.91
C GLY A 38 -13.20 7.98 5.96
N GLY A 39 -12.22 7.17 6.39
CA GLY A 39 -12.45 6.03 7.27
C GLY A 39 -12.96 4.76 6.58
N GLU A 40 -13.12 4.76 5.25
CA GLU A 40 -13.53 3.57 4.49
C GLU A 40 -12.40 2.52 4.40
N ALA A 41 -12.80 1.27 4.20
CA ALA A 41 -11.86 0.19 3.88
C ALA A 41 -11.21 0.43 2.51
N VAL A 42 -9.96 -0.02 2.36
CA VAL A 42 -9.17 0.15 1.14
C VAL A 42 -8.68 -1.19 0.66
N SER A 43 -9.01 -1.55 -0.57
CA SER A 43 -8.48 -2.71 -1.27
C SER A 43 -7.58 -2.22 -2.40
N VAL A 44 -6.32 -2.65 -2.40
CA VAL A 44 -5.35 -2.34 -3.45
C VAL A 44 -4.87 -3.65 -4.03
N GLY A 45 -4.90 -3.80 -5.35
CA GLY A 45 -4.41 -5.02 -5.97
C GLY A 45 -4.45 -4.95 -7.48
N PHE A 46 -4.21 -6.08 -8.12
CA PHE A 46 -4.31 -6.19 -9.57
C PHE A 46 -5.67 -6.78 -9.97
N ASP A 47 -6.26 -6.23 -11.04
CA ASP A 47 -7.45 -6.79 -11.67
C ASP A 47 -7.06 -7.97 -12.56
N GLY A 48 -7.55 -9.17 -12.23
CA GLY A 48 -7.21 -10.44 -12.89
C GLY A 48 -7.56 -10.51 -14.37
N ALA A 49 -8.46 -9.66 -14.87
CA ALA A 49 -8.80 -9.61 -16.28
C ALA A 49 -7.80 -8.79 -17.11
N ALA A 50 -7.09 -7.84 -16.50
CA ALA A 50 -6.27 -6.85 -17.21
C ALA A 50 -4.83 -6.72 -16.70
N GLY A 51 -4.49 -7.32 -15.55
CA GLY A 51 -3.20 -7.14 -14.88
C GLY A 51 -2.94 -5.69 -14.43
N ARG A 52 -4.00 -4.87 -14.36
CA ARG A 52 -3.90 -3.43 -14.03
C ARG A 52 -4.11 -3.21 -12.54
N LEU A 53 -3.40 -2.25 -11.99
CA LEU A 53 -3.62 -1.80 -10.61
C LEU A 53 -5.08 -1.32 -10.46
N ALA A 54 -5.71 -1.71 -9.36
CA ALA A 54 -7.06 -1.32 -9.01
C ALA A 54 -7.11 -0.95 -7.52
N ILE A 55 -7.93 0.06 -7.21
CA ILE A 55 -8.25 0.47 -5.84
C ILE A 55 -9.75 0.37 -5.64
N ASN A 56 -10.19 -0.38 -4.64
CA ASN A 56 -11.60 -0.68 -4.37
C ASN A 56 -12.34 -1.21 -5.60
N GLY A 57 -11.65 -2.02 -6.42
CA GLY A 57 -12.18 -2.58 -7.67
C GLY A 57 -12.25 -1.60 -8.85
N LEU A 58 -11.83 -0.35 -8.67
CA LEU A 58 -11.75 0.63 -9.75
C LEU A 58 -10.35 0.62 -10.35
N PRO A 59 -10.20 0.46 -11.68
CA PRO A 59 -8.89 0.46 -12.32
C PRO A 59 -8.21 1.82 -12.15
N VAL A 60 -6.91 1.78 -11.86
CA VAL A 60 -6.05 2.96 -11.73
C VAL A 60 -5.17 3.04 -12.99
N PRO A 61 -5.37 4.06 -13.85
CA PRO A 61 -4.50 4.28 -15.01
C PRO A 61 -3.04 4.49 -14.59
N VAL A 62 -2.10 4.08 -15.44
CA VAL A 62 -0.65 4.17 -15.12
C VAL A 62 -0.17 5.62 -15.03
N GLU A 63 -0.84 6.53 -15.73
CA GLU A 63 -0.64 7.98 -15.70
C GLU A 63 -1.08 8.63 -14.38
N VAL A 64 -1.81 7.92 -13.52
CA VAL A 64 -2.13 8.43 -12.18
C VAL A 64 -0.83 8.49 -11.36
N PRO A 65 -0.50 9.63 -10.74
CA PRO A 65 0.69 9.75 -9.92
C PRO A 65 0.78 8.66 -8.85
N GLY A 66 1.95 8.02 -8.74
CA GLY A 66 2.20 6.96 -7.77
C GLY A 66 1.73 5.55 -8.18
N ALA A 67 0.93 5.42 -9.25
CA ALA A 67 0.40 4.12 -9.66
C ALA A 67 1.49 3.10 -10.01
N ALA A 68 2.50 3.52 -10.77
CA ALA A 68 3.62 2.65 -11.15
C ALA A 68 4.45 2.22 -9.93
N GLN A 69 4.75 3.16 -9.02
CA GLN A 69 5.53 2.91 -7.81
C GLN A 69 4.79 1.97 -6.85
N LEU A 70 3.47 2.14 -6.71
CA LEU A 70 2.63 1.28 -5.89
C LEU A 70 2.55 -0.14 -6.49
N ALA A 71 2.35 -0.26 -7.80
CA ALA A 71 2.37 -1.54 -8.50
C ALA A 71 3.71 -2.27 -8.32
N GLU A 72 4.84 -1.56 -8.48
CA GLU A 72 6.17 -2.12 -8.27
C GLU A 72 6.37 -2.59 -6.82
N ALA A 73 5.90 -1.82 -5.84
CA ALA A 73 6.00 -2.20 -4.43
C ALA A 73 5.21 -3.49 -4.12
N LEU A 74 3.99 -3.62 -4.64
CA LEU A 74 3.19 -4.84 -4.49
C LEU A 74 3.89 -6.04 -5.16
N GLN A 75 4.40 -5.87 -6.38
CA GLN A 75 5.10 -6.93 -7.11
C GLN A 75 6.39 -7.37 -6.40
N ARG A 76 7.17 -6.42 -5.85
CA ARG A 76 8.40 -6.72 -5.10
C ARG A 76 8.17 -7.65 -3.91
N HIS A 77 6.99 -7.57 -3.29
CA HIS A 77 6.59 -8.39 -2.16
C HIS A 77 5.72 -9.60 -2.54
N GLY A 78 5.52 -9.83 -3.85
CA GLY A 78 4.65 -10.90 -4.33
C GLY A 78 3.18 -10.72 -3.92
N THR A 79 2.76 -9.49 -3.63
CA THR A 79 1.39 -9.17 -3.24
C THR A 79 0.53 -8.95 -4.47
N TRP A 80 -0.49 -9.79 -4.65
CA TRP A 80 -1.54 -9.59 -5.65
C TRP A 80 -2.64 -8.65 -5.17
N ARG A 81 -3.00 -8.76 -3.90
CA ARG A 81 -4.05 -7.95 -3.28
C ARG A 81 -3.73 -7.68 -1.82
N LEU A 82 -3.92 -6.45 -1.42
CA LEU A 82 -3.82 -5.93 -0.07
C LEU A 82 -5.20 -5.36 0.30
N ASP A 83 -5.88 -5.98 1.26
CA ASP A 83 -7.13 -5.47 1.80
C ASP A 83 -6.86 -4.86 3.18
N LEU A 84 -7.22 -3.60 3.38
CA LEU A 84 -6.98 -2.81 4.58
C LEU A 84 -8.31 -2.40 5.22
N PRO A 85 -8.43 -2.51 6.55
CA PRO A 85 -9.69 -2.24 7.25
C PRO A 85 -10.06 -0.75 7.23
N ALA A 86 -11.33 -0.48 7.52
CA ALA A 86 -11.84 0.85 7.78
C ALA A 86 -11.21 1.47 9.04
N GLY A 87 -11.24 2.80 9.14
CA GLY A 87 -10.86 3.54 10.35
C GLY A 87 -9.37 3.52 10.69
N MET A 88 -8.48 3.20 9.75
CA MET A 88 -7.03 3.21 9.99
C MET A 88 -6.51 4.59 10.39
N THR A 89 -5.71 4.60 11.47
CA THR A 89 -5.04 5.81 11.96
C THR A 89 -3.83 6.17 11.10
N PRO A 90 -3.34 7.43 11.15
CA PRO A 90 -2.12 7.82 10.44
C PRO A 90 -0.92 6.91 10.77
N VAL A 91 -0.73 6.54 12.04
CA VAL A 91 0.37 5.65 12.46
C VAL A 91 0.27 4.27 11.80
N GLN A 92 -0.94 3.74 11.64
CA GLN A 92 -1.14 2.48 10.94
C GLN A 92 -0.81 2.60 9.45
N TRP A 93 -1.20 3.70 8.80
CA TRP A 93 -0.83 3.99 7.41
C TRP A 93 0.69 4.09 7.22
N GLN A 94 1.40 4.75 8.15
CA GLN A 94 2.86 4.80 8.15
C GLN A 94 3.46 3.41 8.25
N GLY A 95 2.96 2.57 9.16
CA GLY A 95 3.40 1.19 9.30
C GLY A 95 3.25 0.40 8.00
N ILE A 96 2.12 0.50 7.31
CA ILE A 96 1.92 -0.15 6.01
C ILE A 96 2.92 0.37 4.97
N GLY A 97 3.14 1.69 4.91
CA GLY A 97 4.15 2.30 4.06
C GLY A 97 5.53 1.70 4.29
N THR A 98 5.96 1.59 5.55
CA THR A 98 7.23 1.00 5.96
C THR A 98 7.38 -0.45 5.52
N VAL A 99 6.33 -1.27 5.65
CA VAL A 99 6.37 -2.68 5.22
C VAL A 99 6.66 -2.79 3.71
N TYR A 100 5.99 -1.99 2.89
CA TYR A 100 6.17 -2.00 1.42
C TYR A 100 7.34 -1.15 0.91
N ALA A 101 7.94 -0.33 1.79
CA ALA A 101 9.21 0.35 1.54
C ALA A 101 10.41 -0.57 1.77
N ALA A 102 10.29 -1.50 2.72
CA ALA A 102 11.32 -2.45 3.09
C ALA A 102 11.75 -3.34 1.91
N GLY A 103 13.01 -3.77 1.93
CA GLY A 103 13.50 -4.75 0.97
C GLY A 103 12.87 -6.13 1.20
N PRO A 104 12.76 -6.98 0.16
CA PRO A 104 12.24 -8.33 0.29
C PRO A 104 13.06 -9.21 1.25
N GLY A 105 14.33 -8.86 1.54
CA GLY A 105 15.12 -9.55 2.56
C GLY A 105 14.59 -9.42 3.99
N ILE A 106 13.76 -8.40 4.28
CA ILE A 106 13.11 -8.22 5.59
C ILE A 106 11.82 -9.04 5.69
N TYR A 107 11.05 -9.07 4.60
CA TYR A 107 9.82 -9.86 4.48
C TYR A 107 9.97 -10.84 3.31
N PRO A 108 10.63 -12.00 3.52
CA PRO A 108 11.09 -12.87 2.42
C PRO A 108 9.96 -13.64 1.73
N THR A 109 8.75 -13.66 2.32
CA THR A 109 7.60 -14.32 1.72
C THR A 109 6.35 -13.45 1.90
N PRO A 110 5.32 -13.61 1.04
CA PRO A 110 4.04 -12.92 1.21
C PRO A 110 3.40 -13.16 2.59
N ALA A 111 3.64 -14.32 3.21
CA ALA A 111 3.14 -14.61 4.56
C ALA A 111 3.80 -13.73 5.64
N HIS A 112 5.09 -13.39 5.49
CA HIS A 112 5.75 -12.44 6.40
C HIS A 112 5.21 -11.02 6.23
N VAL A 113 4.92 -10.63 4.98
CA VAL A 113 4.26 -9.35 4.67
C VAL A 113 2.87 -9.31 5.31
N GLU A 114 2.09 -10.38 5.15
CA GLU A 114 0.77 -10.52 5.76
C GLU A 114 0.85 -10.38 7.29
N ALA A 115 1.74 -11.13 7.95
CA ALA A 115 1.91 -11.08 9.39
C ALA A 115 2.26 -9.66 9.89
N ALA A 116 3.15 -8.96 9.18
CA ALA A 116 3.51 -7.58 9.51
C ALA A 116 2.32 -6.63 9.33
N VAL A 117 1.62 -6.72 8.20
CA VAL A 117 0.43 -5.91 7.89
C VAL A 117 -0.69 -6.13 8.92
N VAL A 118 -0.97 -7.39 9.29
CA VAL A 118 -1.97 -7.74 10.31
C VAL A 118 -1.58 -7.22 11.69
N GLY A 119 -0.29 -7.27 12.05
CA GLY A 119 0.22 -6.71 13.30
C GLY A 119 0.03 -5.19 13.41
N ILE A 120 0.03 -4.48 12.28
CA ILE A 120 -0.19 -3.03 12.20
C ILE A 120 -1.69 -2.70 12.17
N ALA A 121 -2.43 -3.42 11.34
CA ALA A 121 -3.84 -3.18 11.07
C ALA A 121 -4.63 -4.50 11.24
N PRO A 122 -5.15 -4.78 12.46
CA PRO A 122 -5.98 -5.96 12.68
C PRO A 122 -7.17 -5.98 11.72
N GLY A 123 -7.35 -7.08 10.99
CA GLY A 123 -8.37 -7.23 9.95
C GLY A 123 -7.90 -6.90 8.54
N ALA A 124 -6.64 -6.49 8.36
CA ALA A 124 -6.01 -6.46 7.05
C ALA A 124 -5.72 -7.88 6.53
N SER A 125 -5.55 -8.04 5.22
CA SER A 125 -5.12 -9.30 4.62
C SER A 125 -4.26 -9.06 3.38
N VAL A 126 -3.37 -10.02 3.10
CA VAL A 126 -2.47 -9.97 1.94
C VAL A 126 -2.63 -11.27 1.17
N ARG A 127 -2.98 -11.18 -0.11
CA ARG A 127 -3.07 -12.32 -1.01
C ARG A 127 -1.84 -12.32 -1.90
N ALA A 128 -1.12 -13.43 -1.90
CA ALA A 128 0.01 -13.64 -2.79
C ALA A 128 -0.45 -13.67 -4.26
N ALA A 129 0.42 -13.22 -5.16
CA ALA A 129 0.31 -13.57 -6.57
C ALA A 129 0.35 -15.09 -6.70
N ARG A 130 -0.65 -15.67 -7.39
CA ARG A 130 -0.55 -17.09 -7.76
C ARG A 130 0.67 -17.23 -8.65
N GLU A 131 1.55 -18.16 -8.28
CA GLU A 131 2.52 -18.70 -9.23
C GLU A 131 1.71 -19.26 -10.41
N GLY A 132 1.83 -18.60 -11.56
CA GLY A 132 1.30 -19.06 -12.83
C GLY A 132 2.29 -19.99 -13.50
#